data_AF-A0A1I3S9U7-F1
#
_entry.id   AF-A0A1I3S9U7-F1
#
_cell.length_a   1.000
_cell.length_b   1.000
_cell.length_c   1.000
_cell.angle_alpha   90.00
_cell.angle_beta   90.00
_cell.angle_gamma   90.00
#
_symmetry.space_group_name_H-M   'P 1'
#
loop_
_entity.id
_entity.type
_entity.pdbx_description
1 polymer ?
#
loop_
_entity_poly.entity_id
_entity_poly.type
_entity_poly.pdbx_seq_one_letter_code
_entity_poly.pdbx_strand_id
1 'polypeptide(L)'
;MYSEHTCYVVGESKAPGNNAITKKYESFFAGFVVDTTNHEIVDVECTAMMDITINFVHSLFAGKKMTEEESIEQAIRKRYFGSSQKALIVAFKQAQLKYYDIMNI
;
A
#
# COMPACT_ATOMS: atom_id res chain seq x y z
N MET A 1 -15.62 10.46 3.61
CA MET A 1 -15.61 10.88 2.19
C MET A 1 -14.27 11.52 1.93
N TYR A 2 -13.60 11.15 0.83
CA TYR A 2 -12.29 11.69 0.46
C TYR A 2 -12.42 13.08 -0.20
N SER A 3 -11.39 13.93 -0.07
CA SER A 3 -11.35 15.28 -0.64
C SER A 3 -11.15 15.24 -2.16
N GLU A 4 -11.62 16.26 -2.90
CA GLU A 4 -11.34 16.44 -4.35
C GLU A 4 -9.84 16.56 -4.66
N HIS A 5 -9.03 16.90 -3.66
CA HIS A 5 -7.58 16.94 -3.76
C HIS A 5 -6.91 15.60 -3.48
N THR A 6 -7.66 14.50 -3.55
CA THR A 6 -7.10 13.15 -3.41
C THR A 6 -7.14 12.38 -4.72
N CYS A 7 -6.14 11.54 -4.95
CA CYS A 7 -6.18 10.53 -6.00
C CYS A 7 -6.13 9.13 -5.38
N TYR A 8 -6.68 8.16 -6.10
CA TYR A 8 -6.63 6.76 -5.71
C TYR A 8 -5.68 6.01 -6.64
N VAL A 9 -4.62 5.42 -6.07
CA VAL A 9 -3.60 4.70 -6.82
C VAL A 9 -3.48 3.28 -6.32
N VAL A 10 -3.47 2.32 -7.25
CA VAL A 10 -3.45 0.89 -6.93
C VAL A 10 -2.16 0.25 -7.40
N GLY A 11 -1.52 -0.46 -6.49
CA GLY A 11 -0.38 -1.32 -6.75
C GLY A 11 -0.78 -2.79 -6.72
N GLU A 12 -0.16 -3.59 -7.59
CA GLU A 12 -0.36 -5.02 -7.65
C GLU A 12 0.95 -5.75 -7.41
N SER A 13 0.88 -6.93 -6.78
CA SER A 13 2.00 -7.86 -6.75
C SER A 13 1.50 -9.31 -6.84
N LYS A 14 2.35 -10.20 -7.35
CA LYS A 14 2.07 -11.64 -7.28
C LYS A 14 2.01 -12.06 -5.82
N ALA A 15 0.93 -12.73 -5.42
CA ALA A 15 0.84 -13.29 -4.09
C ALA A 15 1.93 -14.37 -3.90
N PRO A 16 2.64 -14.41 -2.75
CA PRO A 16 3.58 -15.48 -2.45
C PRO A 16 2.85 -16.83 -2.52
N GLY A 17 3.36 -17.75 -3.33
CA GLY A 17 2.79 -19.10 -3.42
C GLY A 17 2.73 -19.74 -2.04
N ASN A 18 1.54 -20.25 -1.66
CA ASN A 18 1.23 -20.92 -0.40
C ASN A 18 0.97 -19.99 0.82
N ASN A 19 0.12 -18.97 0.65
CA ASN A 19 -0.44 -18.20 1.76
C ASN A 19 -1.97 -18.13 1.72
N ALA A 20 -2.59 -17.71 2.83
CA ALA A 20 -4.04 -17.71 2.96
C ALA A 20 -4.74 -16.83 1.89
N ILE A 21 -4.02 -15.85 1.31
CA ILE A 21 -4.48 -14.99 0.21
C ILE A 21 -4.59 -15.78 -1.11
N THR A 22 -3.59 -16.60 -1.45
CA THR A 22 -3.56 -17.38 -2.71
C THR A 22 -4.72 -18.36 -2.89
N LYS A 23 -5.47 -18.72 -1.83
CA LYS A 23 -6.66 -19.58 -1.97
C LYS A 23 -7.89 -18.88 -2.53
N LYS A 24 -7.92 -17.53 -2.56
CA LYS A 24 -9.08 -16.74 -3.03
C LYS A 24 -8.71 -15.71 -4.11
N TYR A 25 -7.47 -15.23 -4.14
CA TYR A 25 -6.99 -14.26 -5.13
C TYR A 25 -5.55 -14.60 -5.57
N GLU A 26 -5.30 -14.69 -6.87
CA GLU A 26 -3.95 -14.95 -7.44
C GLU A 26 -2.98 -13.77 -7.27
N SER A 27 -3.52 -12.58 -7.02
CA SER A 27 -2.79 -11.31 -6.87
C SER A 27 -3.08 -10.64 -5.53
N PHE A 28 -2.06 -9.97 -4.99
CA PHE A 28 -2.17 -9.06 -3.85
C PHE A 28 -2.32 -7.63 -4.35
N PHE A 29 -3.35 -6.92 -3.90
CA PHE A 29 -3.58 -5.51 -4.23
C PHE A 29 -3.44 -4.64 -2.99
N ALA A 30 -2.89 -3.44 -3.17
CA ALA A 30 -2.93 -2.37 -2.20
C ALA A 30 -3.36 -1.06 -2.89
N GLY A 31 -4.41 -0.44 -2.37
CA GLY A 31 -4.96 0.82 -2.84
C GLY A 31 -4.62 1.93 -1.86
N PHE A 32 -4.16 3.07 -2.37
CA PHE A 32 -3.71 4.21 -1.59
C PHE A 32 -4.52 5.43 -2.01
N VAL A 33 -5.11 6.13 -1.04
CA VAL A 33 -5.68 7.46 -1.24
C VAL A 33 -4.62 8.47 -0.84
N VAL A 34 -4.23 9.34 -1.77
CA VAL A 34 -3.12 10.27 -1.58
C VAL A 34 -3.62 11.70 -1.81
N ASP A 35 -3.39 12.58 -0.84
CA ASP A 35 -3.57 14.03 -1.00
C ASP A 35 -2.50 14.56 -1.96
N THR A 36 -2.95 15.10 -3.10
CA THR A 36 -2.07 15.55 -4.18
C THR A 36 -1.38 16.89 -3.88
N THR A 37 -1.82 17.61 -2.85
CA THR A 37 -1.26 18.92 -2.47
C THR A 37 0.01 18.78 -1.64
N ASN A 38 0.12 17.71 -0.85
CA ASN A 38 1.22 17.50 0.10
C ASN A 38 1.85 16.09 0.02
N HIS A 39 1.34 15.24 -0.88
CA HIS A 39 1.72 13.85 -1.12
C HIS A 39 1.40 12.89 0.04
N GLU A 40 0.56 13.29 1.00
CA GLU A 40 0.21 12.48 2.16
C GLU A 40 -0.72 11.32 1.79
N ILE A 41 -0.40 10.12 2.24
CA ILE A 41 -1.29 8.97 2.17
C ILE A 41 -2.33 9.14 3.29
N VAL A 42 -3.57 9.46 2.90
CA VAL A 42 -4.67 9.72 3.84
C VAL A 42 -5.45 8.46 4.19
N ASP A 43 -5.40 7.44 3.32
CA ASP A 43 -6.01 6.12 3.56
C ASP A 43 -5.31 5.04 2.73
N VAL A 44 -5.38 3.79 3.18
CA VAL A 44 -4.88 2.62 2.47
C VAL A 44 -5.68 1.38 2.85
N GLU A 45 -5.93 0.54 1.85
CA GLU A 45 -6.45 -0.81 2.05
C GLU A 45 -5.67 -1.82 1.22
N CYS A 46 -5.66 -3.08 1.65
CA CYS A 46 -5.04 -4.16 0.90
C CYS A 46 -5.85 -5.44 0.98
N THR A 47 -5.60 -6.36 0.05
CA THR A 47 -6.18 -7.70 0.10
C THR A 47 -5.69 -8.45 1.35
N ALA A 48 -6.59 -8.63 2.32
CA ALA A 48 -6.36 -9.45 3.51
C ALA A 48 -7.69 -10.04 4.01
N MET A 49 -7.63 -11.18 4.70
CA MET A 49 -8.83 -11.82 5.27
C MET A 49 -9.20 -11.32 6.67
N MET A 50 -8.24 -10.74 7.39
CA MET A 50 -8.43 -10.33 8.77
C MET A 50 -8.37 -8.81 8.86
N ASP A 51 -9.39 -8.20 9.46
CA ASP A 51 -9.46 -6.74 9.64
C ASP A 51 -8.26 -6.19 10.42
N ILE A 52 -7.73 -6.95 11.38
CA ILE A 52 -6.51 -6.56 12.10
C ILE A 52 -5.30 -6.39 11.17
N THR A 53 -5.23 -7.17 10.08
CA THR A 53 -4.18 -7.01 9.07
C THR A 53 -4.37 -5.72 8.30
N ILE A 54 -5.61 -5.42 7.89
CA ILE A 54 -5.96 -4.18 7.17
C ILE A 54 -5.63 -2.97 8.04
N ASN A 55 -6.10 -2.95 9.29
CA ASN A 55 -5.84 -1.86 10.25
C ASN A 55 -4.35 -1.68 10.55
N PHE A 56 -3.59 -2.78 10.66
CA PHE A 56 -2.16 -2.70 10.87
C PHE A 56 -1.45 -2.12 9.66
N VAL A 57 -1.81 -2.57 8.45
CA VAL A 57 -1.31 -2.01 7.19
C VAL A 57 -1.64 -0.52 7.12
N HIS A 58 -2.88 -0.11 7.40
CA HIS A 58 -3.28 1.29 7.49
C HIS A 58 -2.33 2.11 8.37
N SER A 59 -2.00 1.62 9.57
CA SER A 59 -1.08 2.29 10.50
C SER A 59 0.38 2.44 10.01
N LEU A 60 0.77 1.72 8.95
CA LEU A 60 2.12 1.82 8.37
C LEU A 60 2.23 2.97 7.37
N PHE A 61 1.14 3.37 6.74
CA PHE A 61 1.13 4.34 5.64
C PHE A 61 0.40 5.64 5.98
N ALA A 62 -0.71 5.59 6.74
CA ALA A 62 -1.51 6.78 7.01
C ALA A 62 -0.68 7.88 7.66
N GLY A 63 -0.76 9.09 7.11
CA GLY A 63 0.00 10.26 7.54
C GLY A 63 1.46 10.32 7.07
N LYS A 64 1.93 9.30 6.33
CA LYS A 64 3.23 9.35 5.64
C LYS A 64 3.08 9.90 4.24
N LYS A 65 4.18 10.35 3.65
CA LYS A 65 4.15 10.80 2.25
C LYS A 65 4.41 9.65 1.29
N MET A 66 3.69 9.64 0.18
CA MET A 66 3.90 8.73 -0.94
C MET A 66 5.32 8.83 -1.50
N THR A 67 6.03 9.95 -1.25
CA THR A 67 7.43 10.18 -1.65
C THR A 67 8.47 9.59 -0.67
N GLU A 68 8.08 9.11 0.52
CA GLU A 68 8.99 8.64 1.57
C GLU A 68 9.27 7.12 1.48
N GLU A 69 9.74 6.65 0.32
CA GLU A 69 9.91 5.22 0.02
C GLU A 69 10.69 4.45 1.11
N GLU A 70 11.88 4.94 1.46
CA GLU A 70 12.78 4.25 2.39
C GLU A 70 12.18 4.11 3.80
N SER A 71 11.52 5.16 4.30
CA SER A 71 10.86 5.17 5.62
C SER A 71 9.69 4.20 5.68
N ILE A 72 8.90 4.12 4.60
CA ILE A 72 7.77 3.21 4.47
C ILE A 72 8.26 1.76 4.37
N GLU A 73 9.20 1.48 3.47
CA GLU A 73 9.75 0.14 3.29
C GLU A 73 10.39 -0.38 4.59
N GLN A 74 11.17 0.46 5.28
CA GLN A 74 11.77 0.10 6.55
C GLN A 74 10.73 -0.21 7.63
N ALA A 75 9.65 0.58 7.71
CA ALA A 75 8.56 0.34 8.65
C ALA A 75 7.87 -1.01 8.37
N ILE A 76 7.60 -1.33 7.10
CA ILE A 76 7.03 -2.63 6.71
C ILE A 76 7.96 -3.77 7.13
N ARG A 77 9.25 -3.66 6.82
CA ARG A 77 10.25 -4.70 7.15
C ARG A 77 10.40 -4.94 8.65
N LYS A 78 10.29 -3.89 9.47
CA LYS A 78 10.50 -3.95 10.93
C LYS A 78 9.24 -4.28 11.72
N ARG A 79 8.05 -4.02 11.18
CA ARG A 79 6.79 -4.08 11.96
C ARG A 79 5.80 -5.08 11.40
N TYR A 80 5.80 -5.35 10.09
CA TYR A 80 4.83 -6.25 9.46
C TYR A 80 5.47 -7.59 9.07
N PHE A 81 5.27 -8.61 9.90
CA PHE A 81 5.80 -9.96 9.69
C PHE A 81 4.78 -10.93 9.08
N GLY A 82 3.78 -10.40 8.37
CA GLY A 82 2.81 -11.23 7.67
C GLY A 82 3.42 -11.90 6.43
N SER A 83 2.80 -13.00 5.97
CA SER A 83 3.22 -13.70 4.74
C SER A 83 3.26 -12.78 3.52
N SER A 84 2.49 -11.69 3.53
CA SER A 84 2.38 -10.73 2.44
C SER A 84 3.39 -9.59 2.53
N GLN A 85 4.40 -9.64 3.41
CA GLN A 85 5.35 -8.54 3.60
C GLN A 85 6.02 -8.12 2.28
N LYS A 86 6.56 -9.09 1.54
CA LYS A 86 7.19 -8.80 0.24
C LYS A 86 6.17 -8.30 -0.79
N ALA A 87 4.96 -8.86 -0.79
CA ALA A 87 3.88 -8.45 -1.67
C ALA A 87 3.45 -7.00 -1.43
N LEU A 88 3.33 -6.61 -0.16
CA LEU A 88 3.00 -5.24 0.24
C LEU A 88 4.06 -4.24 -0.22
N ILE A 89 5.35 -4.57 -0.07
CA ILE A 89 6.45 -3.71 -0.55
C ILE A 89 6.38 -3.55 -2.08
N VAL A 90 6.18 -4.64 -2.82
CA VAL A 90 6.10 -4.59 -4.29
C VAL A 90 4.88 -3.80 -4.76
N ALA A 91 3.72 -4.04 -4.16
CA ALA A 91 2.49 -3.30 -4.48
C ALA A 91 2.67 -1.80 -4.19
N PHE A 92 3.23 -1.44 -3.04
CA PHE A 92 3.53 -0.04 -2.72
C PHE A 92 4.44 0.62 -3.76
N LYS A 93 5.56 -0.01 -4.13
CA LYS A 93 6.48 0.53 -5.15
C LYS A 93 5.79 0.70 -6.51
N GLN A 94 4.94 -0.23 -6.92
CA GLN A 94 4.17 -0.06 -8.15
C GLN A 94 3.18 1.11 -8.08
N ALA A 95 2.47 1.26 -6.95
CA ALA A 95 1.56 2.39 -6.76
C ALA A 95 2.33 3.72 -6.77
N GLN A 96 3.50 3.76 -6.13
CA GLN A 96 4.37 4.92 -6.08
C GLN A 96 4.86 5.35 -7.46
N LEU A 97 5.32 4.39 -8.29
CA LEU A 97 5.71 4.68 -9.67
C LEU A 97 4.56 5.31 -10.48
N LYS A 98 3.34 4.74 -10.37
CA LYS A 98 2.16 5.32 -11.02
C LYS A 98 1.84 6.72 -10.50
N TYR A 99 1.97 6.93 -9.19
CA TYR A 99 1.74 8.23 -8.58
C TYR A 99 2.72 9.29 -9.09
N TYR A 100 4.02 8.95 -9.17
CA TYR A 100 5.04 9.84 -9.72
C TYR A 100 4.75 10.24 -11.18
N ASP A 101 4.35 9.27 -12.01
CA ASP A 101 3.95 9.53 -13.40
C ASP A 101 2.76 10.51 -13.49
N ILE A 102 1.73 10.32 -12.64
CA ILE A 102 0.54 11.19 -12.62
C ILE A 102 0.89 12.60 -12.12
N MET A 103 1.78 12.69 -11.14
CA MET A 103 2.16 13.96 -10.50
C MET A 103 3.30 14.69 -11.22
N ASN A 104 3.96 14.04 -12.18
CA ASN A 104 5.17 14.53 -12.87
C ASN A 104 6.31 14.91 -11.89
N ILE A 105 6.61 14.03 -10.93
CA ILE A 105 7.67 14.20 -9.91
C ILE A 105 8.64 13.03 -9.88
#